data_AF-W9DUN9-F1
#
_entry.id   AF-W9DUN9-F1
#
_cell.length_a   1.000
_cell.length_b   1.000
_cell.length_c   1.000
_cell.angle_alpha   90.00
_cell.angle_beta   90.00
_cell.angle_gamma   90.00
#
_symmetry.space_group_name_H-M   'P 1'
#
loop_
_entity.id
_entity.type
_entity.pdbx_description
1 polymer ?
#
loop_
_entity_poly.entity_id
_entity_poly.type
_entity_poly.pdbx_seq_one_letter_code
_entity_poly.pdbx_strand_id
1 'polypeptide(L)' 'MSETIDHEGTRNLVCPWCGYEDLDSWEYHHNSGDDMCKNCGKPFGYERDVSVSYTTWKPGVKV' A
#
# COMPACT_ATOMS: atom_id res chain seq x y z
N MET A 1 -13.64 11.93 20.88
CA MET A 1 -12.30 12.36 20.43
C MET A 1 -12.15 11.79 19.04
N SER A 2 -12.02 12.63 18.01
CA SER A 2 -11.76 12.14 16.65
C SER A 2 -10.30 11.71 16.60
N GLU A 3 -10.03 10.45 16.91
CA GLU A 3 -8.71 9.87 16.71
C GLU A 3 -8.38 9.98 15.21
N THR A 4 -7.28 10.65 14.90
CA THR A 4 -6.77 10.71 13.52
C THR A 4 -6.31 9.31 13.14
N ILE A 5 -6.88 8.78 12.07
CA ILE A 5 -6.49 7.46 11.52
C ILE A 5 -5.14 7.62 10.83
N ASP A 6 -4.17 6.79 11.20
CA ASP A 6 -2.88 6.72 10.50
C ASP A 6 -3.03 5.92 9.20
N HIS A 7 -2.93 6.59 8.07
CA HIS A 7 -3.12 6.00 6.74
C HIS A 7 -2.10 6.50 5.70
N GLU A 8 -1.08 7.25 6.11
CA GLU A 8 -0.09 7.85 5.23
C GLU A 8 1.22 7.06 5.30
N GLY A 9 1.66 6.48 4.18
CA GLY A 9 2.92 5.71 4.13
C GLY A 9 2.91 4.43 4.98
N THR A 10 1.73 3.90 5.29
CA THR A 10 1.56 2.65 6.02
C THR A 10 1.98 1.44 5.18
N ARG A 11 2.34 0.35 5.85
CA ARG A 11 2.77 -0.89 5.17
C ARG A 11 1.67 -1.50 4.28
N ASN A 12 0.44 -1.43 4.77
CA ASN A 12 -0.76 -1.90 4.10
C ASN A 12 -1.70 -0.72 3.87
N LEU A 13 -2.70 -0.90 3.00
CA LEU A 13 -3.72 0.12 2.78
C LEU A 13 -4.60 0.25 4.02
N VAL A 14 -4.61 1.44 4.62
CA VAL A 14 -5.50 1.75 5.76
C VAL A 14 -6.60 2.70 5.29
N CYS A 15 -7.85 2.35 5.57
CA CYS A 15 -8.99 3.17 5.20
C CYS A 15 -9.01 4.48 6.02
N PRO A 16 -8.95 5.66 5.37
CA PRO A 16 -8.92 6.95 6.07
C PRO A 16 -10.22 7.28 6.82
N TRP A 17 -11.29 6.51 6.59
CA TRP A 17 -12.60 6.73 7.19
C TRP A 17 -12.88 5.90 8.43
N CYS A 18 -12.33 4.69 8.50
CA CYS A 18 -12.69 3.71 9.54
C CYS A 18 -11.50 2.97 10.15
N GLY A 19 -10.27 3.20 9.66
CA GLY A 19 -9.08 2.55 10.19
C GLY A 19 -8.93 1.07 9.83
N TYR A 20 -9.80 0.54 8.97
CA TYR A 20 -9.65 -0.83 8.46
C TYR A 20 -8.36 -0.96 7.66
N GLU A 21 -7.52 -1.92 8.02
CA GLU A 21 -6.29 -2.27 7.33
C GLU A 21 -6.55 -3.46 6.39
N ASP A 22 -6.28 -3.29 5.10
CA ASP A 22 -6.36 -4.35 4.10
C ASP A 22 -5.01 -5.07 4.00
N LEU A 23 -4.89 -6.24 4.63
CA LEU A 23 -3.65 -7.04 4.65
C LEU A 23 -3.27 -7.60 3.27
N ASP A 24 -4.22 -7.61 2.33
CA ASP A 24 -4.02 -8.06 0.95
C ASP A 24 -3.87 -6.88 -0.02
N SER A 25 -3.59 -5.67 0.48
CA SER A 25 -3.44 -4.47 -0.35
C SER A 25 -2.32 -4.54 -1.39
N TRP A 26 -1.40 -5.51 -1.26
CA TRP A 26 -0.37 -5.80 -2.25
C TRP A 26 -0.93 -6.42 -3.55
N GLU A 27 -2.15 -6.97 -3.53
CA GLU A 27 -2.84 -7.52 -4.71
C GLU A 27 -3.39 -6.42 -5.63
N TYR A 28 -3.43 -5.18 -5.17
CA TYR A 28 -3.84 -4.03 -6.00
C TYR A 28 -2.90 -3.92 -7.21
N HIS A 29 -3.47 -4.04 -8.41
CA HIS A 29 -2.68 -4.07 -9.64
C HIS A 29 -2.08 -2.72 -10.03
N HIS A 30 -2.71 -1.63 -9.61
CA HIS A 30 -2.30 -0.27 -9.95
C HIS A 30 -1.48 0.36 -8.82
N ASN A 31 -0.60 1.30 -9.18
CA ASN A 31 0.18 2.05 -8.21
C ASN A 31 -0.63 3.18 -7.55
N SER A 32 -1.74 3.60 -8.16
CA SER A 32 -2.66 4.56 -7.60
C SER A 32 -4.04 4.44 -8.23
N GLY A 33 -5.05 4.97 -7.57
CA GLY A 33 -6.42 4.98 -8.05
C GLY A 33 -7.43 5.28 -6.96
N ASP A 34 -8.72 5.15 -7.30
CA ASP A 34 -9.83 5.24 -6.37
C ASP A 34 -10.44 3.85 -6.17
N ASP A 35 -10.86 3.53 -4.95
CA ASP A 35 -11.56 2.29 -4.61
C ASP A 35 -12.53 2.48 -3.44
N MET A 36 -13.30 1.45 -3.10
CA MET A 36 -14.30 1.45 -2.03
C MET A 36 -13.82 0.57 -0.86
N CYS A 37 -13.88 1.11 0.37
CA CYS A 37 -13.45 0.34 1.54
C CYS A 37 -14.36 -0.89 1.76
N LYS A 38 -13.76 -2.08 1.82
CA LYS A 38 -14.46 -3.37 2.06
C LYS A 38 -15.20 -3.43 3.41
N ASN A 39 -14.78 -2.62 4.39
CA ASN A 39 -15.39 -2.58 5.72
C ASN A 39 -16.52 -1.55 5.84
N CYS A 40 -16.26 -0.28 5.48
CA CYS A 40 -17.22 0.81 5.70
C CYS A 40 -17.94 1.31 4.43
N GLY A 41 -17.57 0.80 3.25
CA GLY A 41 -18.22 1.13 1.97
C GLY A 41 -18.04 2.58 1.52
N LYS A 42 -17.06 3.32 2.05
CA LYS A 42 -16.77 4.70 1.63
C LYS A 42 -15.68 4.71 0.55
N PRO A 43 -15.77 5.64 -0.43
CA PRO A 43 -14.73 5.81 -1.45
C PRO A 43 -13.45 6.39 -0.84
N PHE A 44 -12.29 5.94 -1.31
CA PHE A 44 -10.99 6.47 -0.93
C PHE A 44 -10.03 6.41 -2.12
N GLY A 45 -9.08 7.34 -2.17
CA GLY A 45 -7.95 7.28 -3.10
C GLY A 45 -6.77 6.58 -2.45
N TYR A 46 -5.95 5.90 -3.25
CA TYR A 46 -4.72 5.28 -2.79
C TYR A 46 -3.57 5.57 -3.77
N GLU A 47 -2.36 5.55 -3.23
CA GLU A 47 -1.11 5.51 -3.97
C GLU A 47 -0.15 4.58 -3.19
N ARG A 48 0.66 3.80 -3.91
CA ARG A 48 1.75 3.01 -3.34
C ARG A 48 3.09 3.47 -3.90
N ASP A 49 4.05 3.67 -3.02
CA ASP A 49 5.45 3.82 -3.38
C ASP A 49 6.08 2.44 -3.51
N VAL A 50 6.59 2.11 -4.71
CA VAL A 50 7.26 0.83 -4.99
C VAL A 50 8.65 1.10 -5.54
N SER A 51 9.67 0.77 -4.77
CA SER A 51 11.06 0.83 -5.19
C SER A 51 11.63 -0.58 -5.43
N VAL A 52 12.24 -0.77 -6.61
CA VAL A 52 12.89 -2.04 -6.96
C VAL A 52 14.30 -1.75 -7.45
N SER A 53 15.30 -2.31 -6.77
CA SER A 53 16.72 -2.19 -7.14
C SER A 53 17.33 -3.56 -7.41
N TYR A 54 18.13 -3.65 -8.46
CA TYR A 54 18.80 -4.89 -8.86
C TYR A 54 20.31 -4.76 -8.77
N THR A 55 20.96 -5.79 -8.25
CA THR A 55 22.40 -5.99 -8.39
C THR A 55 22.60 -7.35 -9.03
N THR A 56 23.34 -7.39 -10.13
CA THR A 56 23.64 -8.63 -10.86
C THR A 56 25.14 -8.83 -10.95
N TRP A 57 25.57 -10.08 -11.00
CA TRP A 57 26.98 -10.44 -11.17
C TRP A 57 27.11 -11.61 -12.14
N LYS A 58 28.31 -11.76 -12.71
CA LYS A 58 28.64 -12.91 -13.56
C LYS A 58 28.75 -14.16 -12.69
N PRO A 59 28.22 -15.33 -13.13
CA PRO A 59 28.46 -16.58 -12.43
C PRO A 59 29.97 -16.80 -12.23
N GLY A 60 30.39 -17.03 -10.99
CA GLY A 60 31.80 -17.25 -10.64
C GLY A 60 32.64 -16.01 -10.32
N VAL A 61 32.10 -14.80 -10.45
CA VAL A 61 32.77 -13.57 -10.00
C VAL A 61 31.94 -12.98 -8.86
N LYS A 62 32.44 -13.08 -7.63
CA LYS A 62 31.87 -12.35 -6.49
C LYS A 62 32.38 -10.92 -6.52
N VAL A 63 31.45 -9.96 -6.57
CA VAL A 63 31.71 -8.58 -6.15
C VAL A 63 31.84 -8.52 -4.63
#